data_AF-A0A6S6YHC8-F1
#
_entry.id   AF-A0A6S6YHC8-F1
#
_cell.length_a   1.000
_cell.length_b   1.000
_cell.length_c   1.000
_cell.angle_alpha   90.00
_cell.angle_beta   90.00
_cell.angle_gamma   90.00
#
_symmetry.space_group_name_H-M   'P 1'
#
loop_
_entity.id
_entity.type
_entity.pdbx_description
1 polymer ?
#
loop_
_entity_poly.entity_id
_entity_poly.type
_entity_poly.pdbx_seq_one_letter_code
_entity_poly.pdbx_strand_id
1 'polypeptide(L)'
;MNPLLRAALPYLAGAALVVGAGLAVGWYGHSQRAAGRAECQLGHRIAGLEEFKTEAERLTGLSQNLADTADKLANAEPKVIERYTREIVQRPLPADCVRDPGRVRATNEAIDAANTARQSKRVVPAGPAR
;
A
#
# COMPACT_ATOMS: atom_id res chain seq x y z
N MET A 1 79.72 17.89 10.71
CA MET A 1 78.33 18.34 10.44
C MET A 1 78.39 19.64 9.65
N ASN A 2 77.78 19.66 8.45
CA ASN A 2 77.87 20.81 7.55
C ASN A 2 77.21 22.06 8.17
N PRO A 3 77.84 23.24 8.13
CA PRO A 3 77.32 24.46 8.76
C PRO A 3 75.97 24.91 8.16
N LEU A 4 75.76 24.66 6.87
CA LEU A 4 74.49 24.89 6.17
C LEU A 4 73.33 24.07 6.76
N LEU A 5 73.62 22.86 7.24
CA LEU A 5 72.63 21.94 7.80
C LEU A 5 72.17 22.38 9.20
N ARG A 6 73.04 23.05 9.97
CA ARG A 6 72.67 23.68 11.25
C ARG A 6 71.79 24.91 11.05
N ALA A 7 72.06 25.71 10.01
CA ALA A 7 71.26 26.90 9.70
C ALA A 7 69.87 26.55 9.16
N ALA A 8 69.73 25.45 8.40
CA ALA A 8 68.46 24.99 7.85
C ALA A 8 67.58 24.23 8.86
N LEU A 9 68.17 23.69 9.93
CA LEU A 9 67.51 22.87 10.95
C LEU A 9 66.24 23.51 11.57
N PRO A 10 66.23 24.80 12.00
CA PRO A 10 65.02 25.42 12.53
C PRO A 10 63.93 25.60 11.47
N TYR A 11 64.29 25.86 10.22
CA TYR A 11 63.33 25.98 9.11
C TYR A 11 62.71 24.62 8.76
N LEU A 12 63.51 23.56 8.77
CA LEU A 12 63.01 22.19 8.56
C LEU A 12 62.09 21.76 9.71
N ALA A 13 62.42 22.11 10.96
CA ALA A 13 61.55 21.87 12.11
C ALA A 13 60.22 22.64 12.01
N GLY A 14 60.26 23.91 11.61
CA GLY A 14 59.07 24.72 11.38
C GLY A 14 58.20 24.16 10.25
N ALA A 15 58.81 23.78 9.12
CA ALA A 15 58.11 23.16 8.01
C ALA A 15 57.44 21.83 8.40
N ALA A 16 58.15 20.98 9.15
CA ALA A 16 57.60 19.73 9.67
C ALA A 16 56.39 19.96 10.59
N LEU A 17 56.43 21.00 11.44
CA LEU A 17 55.31 21.36 12.30
C LEU A 17 54.07 21.80 11.50
N VAL A 18 54.25 22.65 10.49
CA VAL A 18 53.15 23.13 9.65
C VAL A 18 52.52 21.97 8.86
N VAL A 19 53.35 21.10 8.30
CA VAL A 19 52.88 19.90 7.58
C VAL A 19 52.14 18.96 8.53
N GLY A 20 52.68 18.72 9.73
CA GLY A 20 52.04 17.89 10.76
C GLY A 20 50.67 18.45 11.18
N ALA A 21 50.58 19.77 11.38
CA ALA A 21 49.32 20.43 11.72
C ALA A 21 48.28 20.31 10.59
N GLY A 22 48.69 20.50 9.34
CA GLY A 22 47.81 20.35 8.18
C GLY A 22 47.26 18.92 8.04
N LEU A 23 48.11 17.91 8.23
CA LEU A 23 47.71 16.51 8.23
C LEU A 23 46.75 16.18 9.39
N ALA A 24 47.01 16.71 10.59
CA ALA A 24 46.14 16.50 11.74
C ALA A 24 44.73 17.09 11.52
N VAL A 25 44.64 18.31 10.98
CA VAL A 25 43.36 18.94 10.66
C VAL A 25 42.62 18.18 9.55
N GLY A 26 43.34 17.78 8.49
CA GLY A 26 42.77 16.98 7.40
C GLY A 26 42.23 15.64 7.89
N TRP A 27 43.01 14.94 8.72
CA TRP A 27 42.63 13.66 9.33
C TRP A 27 41.41 13.80 10.23
N TYR A 28 41.43 14.80 11.12
CA TYR A 28 40.32 15.06 12.04
C TYR A 28 39.03 15.41 11.29
N GLY A 29 39.13 16.23 10.25
CA GLY A 29 37.99 16.52 9.38
C GLY A 29 37.49 15.28 8.64
N HIS A 30 38.37 14.36 8.24
CA HIS A 30 37.97 13.11 7.61
C HIS A 30 37.27 12.17 8.60
N SER A 31 37.82 12.01 9.80
CA SER A 31 37.23 11.15 10.85
C SER A 31 35.87 11.64 11.30
N GLN A 32 35.69 12.95 11.48
CA GLN A 32 34.41 13.58 11.78
C GLN A 32 33.36 13.28 10.69
N ARG A 33 33.73 13.42 9.41
CA ARG A 33 32.82 13.10 8.28
C ARG A 33 32.53 11.61 8.16
N ALA A 34 33.44 10.74 8.56
CA ALA A 34 33.21 9.30 8.60
C ALA A 34 32.24 8.92 9.74
N ALA A 35 32.42 9.50 10.93
CA ALA A 35 31.53 9.30 12.07
C ALA A 35 30.10 9.78 11.77
N GLY A 36 29.94 11.00 11.23
CA GLY A 36 28.61 11.52 10.86
C GLY A 36 27.91 10.67 9.79
N ARG A 37 28.65 10.11 8.81
CA ARG A 37 28.07 9.18 7.83
C ARG A 37 27.61 7.87 8.47
N ALA A 38 28.35 7.35 9.44
CA ALA A 38 27.97 6.14 10.17
C ALA A 38 26.69 6.38 10.99
N GLU A 39 26.58 7.53 11.65
CA GLU A 39 25.37 7.92 12.40
C GLU A 39 24.15 8.07 11.48
N CYS A 40 24.28 8.75 10.34
CA CYS A 40 23.19 8.86 9.36
C CYS A 40 22.74 7.49 8.82
N GLN A 41 23.68 6.57 8.56
CA GLN A 41 23.34 5.21 8.11
C GLN A 41 22.58 4.41 9.17
N LEU A 42 22.95 4.56 10.44
CA LEU A 42 22.22 3.94 11.56
C LEU A 42 20.81 4.54 11.70
N GLY A 43 20.70 5.88 11.63
CA GLY A 43 19.41 6.58 11.68
C GLY A 43 18.46 6.14 10.55
N HIS A 44 18.96 6.02 9.32
CA HIS A 44 18.15 5.53 8.20
C HIS A 44 17.72 4.07 8.35
N ARG A 45 18.56 3.21 8.93
CA ARG A 45 18.15 1.81 9.21
C ARG A 45 17.03 1.74 10.25
N ILE A 46 17.10 2.56 11.29
CA ILE A 46 16.07 2.59 12.34
C ILE A 46 14.76 3.18 11.79
N ALA A 47 14.83 4.29 11.05
CA ALA A 47 13.66 4.88 10.42
C ALA A 47 12.96 3.90 9.45
N GLY A 48 13.74 3.17 8.64
CA GLY A 48 13.19 2.13 7.76
C GLY A 48 12.45 1.04 8.53
N LEU A 49 12.99 0.59 9.68
CA LEU A 49 12.35 -0.42 10.52
C LEU A 49 11.03 0.06 11.15
N GLU A 50 10.94 1.32 11.57
CA GLU A 50 9.70 1.91 12.09
C GLU A 50 8.62 2.03 11.02
N GLU A 51 8.99 2.42 9.80
CA GLU A 51 8.08 2.47 8.66
C GLU A 51 7.57 1.06 8.28
N PHE A 52 8.46 0.06 8.22
CA PHE A 52 8.05 -1.33 8.01
C PHE A 52 7.12 -1.84 9.12
N LYS A 53 7.37 -1.49 10.38
CA LYS A 53 6.51 -1.88 11.50
C LYS A 53 5.13 -1.26 11.37
N THR A 54 5.05 0.04 11.06
CA THR A 54 3.80 0.77 10.90
C THR A 54 2.97 0.19 9.76
N GLU A 55 3.61 -0.12 8.63
CA GLU A 55 2.93 -0.73 7.48
C GLU A 55 2.47 -2.16 7.79
N ALA A 56 3.27 -2.96 8.51
CA ALA A 56 2.87 -4.30 8.95
C ALA A 56 1.66 -4.28 9.91
N GLU A 57 1.63 -3.33 10.86
CA GLU A 57 0.48 -3.14 11.76
C GLU A 57 -0.78 -2.73 10.98
N ARG A 58 -0.64 -1.84 9.99
CA ARG A 58 -1.73 -1.45 9.09
C ARG A 58 -2.26 -2.62 8.27
N LEU A 59 -1.40 -3.42 7.65
CA LEU A 59 -1.81 -4.61 6.90
C LEU A 59 -2.50 -5.63 7.82
N THR A 60 -1.99 -5.81 9.03
CA THR A 60 -2.61 -6.72 10.02
C THR A 60 -4.00 -6.24 10.41
N GLY A 61 -4.18 -4.95 10.70
CA GLY A 61 -5.49 -4.37 10.98
C GLY A 61 -6.47 -4.49 9.81
N LEU A 62 -6.00 -4.30 8.57
CA LEU A 62 -6.82 -4.53 7.37
C LEU A 62 -7.24 -6.00 7.23
N SER A 63 -6.35 -6.94 7.51
CA SER A 63 -6.65 -8.38 7.45
C SER A 63 -7.70 -8.80 8.49
N GLN A 64 -7.62 -8.26 9.72
CA GLN A 64 -8.62 -8.50 10.77
C GLN A 64 -9.98 -7.91 10.40
N ASN A 65 -10.02 -6.68 9.88
CA ASN A 65 -11.28 -6.10 9.40
C ASN A 65 -11.91 -6.92 8.28
N LEU A 66 -11.09 -7.49 7.37
CA LEU A 66 -11.58 -8.38 6.33
C LEU A 66 -12.15 -9.67 6.90
N ALA A 67 -11.45 -10.29 7.86
CA ALA A 67 -11.91 -11.49 8.56
C ALA A 67 -13.23 -11.23 9.31
N ASP A 68 -13.33 -10.13 10.06
CA ASP A 68 -14.55 -9.73 10.76
C ASP A 68 -15.72 -9.47 9.81
N THR A 69 -15.43 -8.88 8.64
CA THR A 69 -16.45 -8.64 7.62
C THR A 69 -16.89 -9.95 6.98
N ALA A 70 -15.96 -10.86 6.69
CA ALA A 70 -16.27 -12.19 6.18
C ALA A 70 -17.10 -13.01 7.18
N ASP A 71 -16.76 -12.96 8.48
CA ASP A 71 -17.53 -13.61 9.54
C ASP A 71 -18.92 -12.99 9.69
N LYS A 72 -19.03 -11.65 9.64
CA LYS A 72 -20.34 -10.98 9.62
C LYS A 72 -21.16 -11.39 8.40
N LEU A 73 -20.53 -11.52 7.24
CA LEU A 73 -21.21 -11.92 6.01
C LEU A 73 -21.68 -13.38 6.08
N ALA A 74 -20.81 -14.29 6.55
CA ALA A 74 -21.14 -15.70 6.77
C ALA A 74 -22.23 -15.91 7.83
N ASN A 75 -22.30 -15.04 8.84
CA ASN A 75 -23.36 -15.08 9.86
C ASN A 75 -24.63 -14.33 9.44
N ALA A 76 -24.55 -13.37 8.51
CA ALA A 76 -25.70 -12.61 8.00
C ALA A 76 -26.41 -13.32 6.84
N GLU A 77 -25.68 -13.99 5.95
CA GLU A 77 -26.22 -14.84 4.89
C GLU A 77 -26.02 -16.31 5.27
N PRO A 78 -27.09 -17.06 5.59
CA PRO A 78 -28.14 -17.33 4.61
C PRO A 78 -29.57 -17.25 5.19
N LYS A 79 -29.86 -16.29 6.09
CA LYS A 79 -31.25 -16.16 6.59
C LYS A 79 -32.23 -15.70 5.52
N VAL A 80 -31.77 -15.00 4.46
CA VAL A 80 -32.68 -14.52 3.41
C VAL A 80 -33.15 -15.67 2.52
N ILE A 81 -32.26 -16.56 2.07
CA ILE A 81 -32.65 -17.71 1.24
C ILE A 81 -33.50 -18.68 2.08
N GLU A 82 -33.07 -19.04 3.30
CA GLU A 82 -33.86 -19.94 4.15
C GLU A 82 -35.21 -19.33 4.55
N ARG A 83 -35.28 -18.02 4.81
CA ARG A 83 -36.55 -17.35 5.12
C ARG A 83 -37.45 -17.30 3.90
N TYR A 84 -36.97 -16.89 2.72
CA TYR A 84 -37.80 -16.86 1.52
C TYR A 84 -38.33 -18.25 1.17
N THR A 85 -37.48 -19.29 1.21
CA THR A 85 -37.93 -20.67 0.95
C THR A 85 -38.91 -21.15 2.02
N ARG A 86 -38.64 -20.89 3.30
CA ARG A 86 -39.55 -21.25 4.39
C ARG A 86 -40.90 -20.53 4.27
N GLU A 87 -40.91 -19.25 3.93
CA GLU A 87 -42.11 -18.42 3.86
C GLU A 87 -42.95 -18.76 2.61
N ILE A 88 -42.31 -19.09 1.48
CA ILE A 88 -42.99 -19.61 0.27
C ILE A 88 -43.60 -21.01 0.51
N VAL A 89 -42.90 -21.89 1.23
CA VAL A 89 -43.40 -23.25 1.52
C VAL A 89 -44.50 -23.22 2.58
N GLN A 90 -44.39 -22.37 3.61
CA GLN A 90 -45.38 -22.27 4.68
C GLN A 90 -46.61 -21.43 4.31
N ARG A 91 -46.47 -20.48 3.38
CA ARG A 91 -47.56 -19.63 2.89
C ARG A 91 -47.50 -19.55 1.36
N PRO A 92 -47.85 -20.64 0.65
CA PRO A 92 -47.92 -20.59 -0.80
C PRO A 92 -48.91 -19.52 -1.23
N LEU A 93 -48.59 -18.81 -2.33
CA LEU A 93 -49.52 -17.85 -2.88
C LEU A 93 -50.83 -18.58 -3.25
N PRO A 94 -52.01 -17.99 -2.98
CA PRO A 94 -53.28 -18.52 -3.44
C PRO A 94 -53.22 -18.73 -4.96
N ALA A 95 -53.90 -19.76 -5.47
CA ALA A 95 -53.87 -20.12 -6.89
C ALA A 95 -54.22 -18.94 -7.82
N ASP A 96 -55.09 -18.04 -7.35
CA ASP A 96 -55.53 -16.84 -8.08
C ASP A 96 -54.44 -15.75 -8.21
N CYS A 97 -53.38 -15.83 -7.39
CA CYS A 97 -52.23 -14.93 -7.42
C CYS A 97 -51.03 -15.54 -8.16
N VAL A 98 -51.07 -16.83 -8.52
CA VAL A 98 -50.03 -17.48 -9.32
C VAL A 98 -50.19 -17.05 -10.77
N ARG A 99 -49.18 -16.35 -11.30
CA ARG A 99 -49.20 -15.87 -12.68
C ARG A 99 -49.11 -17.06 -13.63
N ASP A 100 -50.10 -17.19 -14.52
CA ASP A 100 -50.16 -18.23 -15.54
C ASP A 100 -48.85 -18.32 -16.37
N PRO A 101 -48.34 -19.54 -16.68
CA PRO A 101 -47.09 -19.72 -17.41
C PRO A 101 -47.05 -19.01 -18.78
N GLY A 102 -48.17 -18.96 -19.49
CA GLY A 102 -48.29 -18.25 -20.77
C GLY A 102 -48.13 -16.74 -20.60
N ARG A 103 -48.71 -16.16 -19.55
CA ARG A 103 -48.52 -14.74 -19.21
C ARG A 103 -47.09 -14.41 -18.82
N VAL A 104 -46.40 -15.29 -18.10
CA VAL A 104 -44.97 -15.09 -17.77
C VAL A 104 -44.13 -15.09 -19.05
N ARG A 105 -44.36 -16.06 -19.94
CA ARG A 105 -43.63 -16.17 -21.21
C ARG A 105 -43.82 -14.93 -22.10
N ALA A 106 -45.06 -14.48 -22.28
CA ALA A 106 -45.36 -13.27 -23.06
C ALA A 106 -44.70 -12.00 -22.49
N THR A 107 -44.53 -11.93 -21.17
CA THR A 107 -43.86 -10.79 -20.51
C THR A 107 -42.37 -10.80 -20.75
N ASN A 108 -41.74 -11.99 -20.65
CA ASN A 108 -40.32 -12.14 -20.92
C ASN A 108 -40.00 -11.84 -22.38
N GLU A 109 -40.82 -12.32 -23.31
CA GLU A 109 -40.70 -11.99 -24.74
C GLU A 109 -40.79 -10.48 -25.00
N ALA A 110 -41.72 -9.78 -24.32
CA ALA A 110 -41.84 -8.33 -24.43
C ALA A 110 -40.62 -7.59 -23.84
N ILE A 111 -40.06 -8.09 -22.74
CA ILE A 111 -38.83 -7.55 -22.13
C ILE A 111 -37.65 -7.75 -23.07
N ASP A 112 -37.51 -8.94 -23.66
CA ASP A 112 -36.42 -9.28 -24.57
C ASP A 112 -36.49 -8.43 -25.85
N ALA A 113 -37.70 -8.24 -26.39
CA ALA A 113 -37.92 -7.33 -27.52
C ALA A 113 -37.55 -5.88 -27.17
N ALA A 114 -37.93 -5.39 -25.98
CA ALA A 114 -37.60 -4.04 -25.53
C ALA A 114 -36.09 -3.86 -25.29
N ASN A 115 -35.40 -4.87 -24.75
CA ASN A 115 -33.97 -4.86 -24.55
C ASN A 115 -33.21 -4.86 -25.88
N THR A 116 -33.64 -5.67 -26.84
CA THR A 116 -33.10 -5.71 -28.19
C THR A 116 -33.27 -4.35 -28.89
N ALA A 117 -34.44 -3.71 -28.75
CA ALA A 117 -34.70 -2.37 -29.27
C ALA A 117 -33.91 -1.26 -28.56
N ARG A 118 -33.46 -1.47 -27.31
CA ARG A 118 -32.59 -0.53 -26.58
C ARG A 118 -31.12 -0.68 -26.96
N GLN A 119 -30.65 -1.89 -27.29
CA GLN A 119 -29.27 -2.13 -27.70
C GLN A 119 -28.92 -1.40 -29.02
N SER A 120 -29.87 -1.27 -29.94
CA SER A 120 -29.66 -0.52 -31.19
C SER A 120 -29.50 1.00 -31.00
N LYS A 121 -29.86 1.55 -29.84
CA LYS A 121 -29.79 3.00 -29.54
C LYS A 121 -28.71 3.38 -28.53
N ARG A 122 -28.04 2.43 -27.89
CA ARG A 122 -27.11 2.71 -26.80
C ARG A 122 -25.65 2.53 -27.25
N VAL A 123 -25.11 3.54 -27.93
CA VAL A 123 -23.66 3.78 -27.92
C VAL A 123 -23.34 4.40 -26.57
N VAL A 124 -22.87 3.61 -25.60
CA VAL A 124 -22.30 4.15 -24.36
C VAL A 124 -20.89 4.63 -24.71
N PRO A 125 -20.56 5.92 -24.61
CA PRO A 125 -19.17 6.36 -24.71
C PRO A 125 -18.41 5.71 -23.55
N ALA A 126 -17.31 5.02 -23.84
CA ALA A 126 -16.39 4.55 -22.81
C ALA A 126 -15.85 5.79 -22.08
N GLY A 127 -16.35 6.04 -20.88
CA GLY A 127 -15.84 7.10 -20.02
C GLY A 127 -14.37 6.84 -19.66
N PRO A 128 -13.55 7.88 -19.46
CA PRO A 128 -12.12 7.72 -19.30
C PRO A 128 -11.80 6.91 -18.04
N ALA A 129 -11.00 5.86 -18.22
CA ALA A 129 -10.31 5.19 -17.13
C ALA A 129 -9.46 6.23 -16.39
N ARG A 130 -9.62 6.29 -15.06
CA ARG A 130 -8.82 7.15 -14.18
C ARG A 130 -7.34 6.76 -14.23
#